data_AF-A0A976JQG5-F1
#
_entry.id   AF-A0A976JQG5-F1
#
_cell.length_a   1.000
_cell.length_b   1.000
_cell.length_c   1.000
_cell.angle_alpha   90.00
_cell.angle_beta   90.00
_cell.angle_gamma   90.00
#
_symmetry.space_group_name_H-M   'P 1'
#
loop_
_entity.id
_entity.type
_entity.pdbx_description
1 polymer ?
#
loop_
_entity_poly.entity_id
_entity_poly.type
_entity_poly.pdbx_seq_one_letter_code
_entity_poly.pdbx_strand_id
1 'polypeptide(L)'
;VGGRSALDSKFFVGPMVNQEQVNRFLAGYGLEPQDPIIRAELFGNFQEALQFIKRYFLKEGNPEGLDLKIPNSIYMVTDVADLFVMATGGSDKPHEERLWAEIVLKVMHTILHTDKDLRSSYFSTIQQQIFDRFYKLIWRDDNDNLFLGEKGSENVVPLIDFVTKSKKSRESVIIKLLHKAENVAEELFDRVGVRIITKDRIDTLRAVRVLIENNVIIPHNIKPSRSINTMIDIDKFKDIHKSLVKMALRNNLDEDAFRQAVNKEIMECLKYTDDGDRNKHSLSNYQAIQFTCRQLIKYKNPFLKEFKGVRKMAAEIGEDDPLAKRILNMDLSLISRDVRFFYPFEVQIMDEAANKVNTEGEASHAEYKKSQVRSAMKRVFWALLKHKNIELD
;
A
#
# COMPACT_ATOMS: atom_id res chain seq x y z
N VAL A 1 17.07 -14.02 13.94
CA VAL A 1 16.53 -15.25 14.57
C VAL A 1 15.63 -14.82 15.73
N GLY A 2 14.36 -15.24 15.76
CA GLY A 2 13.38 -14.84 16.79
C GLY A 2 12.26 -13.88 16.34
N GLY A 3 11.99 -13.76 15.03
CA GLY A 3 10.83 -13.00 14.51
C GLY A 3 10.89 -11.47 14.66
N ARG A 4 11.96 -10.91 15.22
CA ARG A 4 12.18 -9.46 15.29
C ARG A 4 12.79 -8.95 13.99
N SER A 5 12.32 -7.80 13.50
CA SER A 5 12.89 -7.16 12.32
C SER A 5 14.30 -6.64 12.58
N ALA A 6 15.09 -6.52 11.51
CA ALA A 6 16.42 -5.91 11.57
C ALA A 6 16.38 -4.51 12.20
N LEU A 7 15.28 -3.76 12.01
CA LEU A 7 15.07 -2.45 12.60
C LEU A 7 15.01 -2.47 14.15
N ASP A 8 14.52 -3.59 14.71
CA ASP A 8 14.30 -3.81 16.15
C ASP A 8 15.47 -4.53 16.83
N SER A 9 16.49 -4.92 16.06
CA SER A 9 17.70 -5.53 16.60
C SER A 9 18.55 -4.50 17.33
N LYS A 10 19.22 -4.94 18.41
CA LYS A 10 20.27 -4.15 19.09
C LYS A 10 21.46 -3.85 18.18
N PHE A 11 21.65 -4.68 17.17
CA PHE A 11 22.67 -4.52 16.14
C PHE A 11 21.98 -4.66 14.79
N PHE A 12 21.87 -3.56 14.04
CA PHE A 12 21.27 -3.59 12.70
C PHE A 12 22.07 -4.51 11.76
N VAL A 13 23.39 -4.56 11.96
CA VAL A 13 24.32 -5.46 11.25
C VAL A 13 25.30 -6.07 12.26
N GLY A 14 25.88 -7.24 11.95
CA GLY A 14 26.96 -7.82 12.75
C GLY A 14 28.23 -6.94 12.75
N PRO A 15 29.18 -7.16 13.69
CA PRO A 15 30.39 -6.34 13.79
C PRO A 15 31.20 -6.40 12.49
N MET A 16 31.53 -5.24 11.91
CA MET A 16 32.34 -5.09 10.71
C MET A 16 33.46 -4.09 10.97
N VAL A 17 34.70 -4.56 10.97
CA VAL A 17 35.85 -3.74 11.38
C VAL A 17 36.56 -3.06 10.22
N ASN A 18 36.26 -3.44 8.97
CA ASN A 18 36.93 -2.88 7.79
C ASN A 18 36.03 -2.91 6.54
N GLN A 19 36.49 -2.15 5.54
CA GLN A 19 35.86 -2.01 4.23
C GLN A 19 35.63 -3.36 3.53
N GLU A 20 36.55 -4.31 3.69
CA GLU A 20 36.47 -5.60 3.01
C GLU A 20 35.30 -6.45 3.52
N GLN A 21 35.07 -6.44 4.84
CA GLN A 21 33.93 -7.11 5.45
C GLN A 21 32.61 -6.46 5.02
N VAL A 22 32.58 -5.13 4.93
CA VAL A 22 31.41 -4.40 4.43
C VAL A 22 31.13 -4.73 2.97
N ASN A 23 32.17 -4.78 2.13
CA ASN A 23 32.00 -5.15 0.72
C ASN A 23 31.48 -6.58 0.56
N ARG A 24 31.96 -7.53 1.37
CA ARG A 24 31.43 -8.90 1.41
C ARG A 24 29.96 -8.94 1.86
N PHE A 25 29.61 -8.13 2.86
CA PHE A 25 28.23 -8.00 3.32
C PHE A 25 27.32 -7.43 2.22
N LEU A 26 27.73 -6.35 1.55
CA LEU A 26 26.98 -5.73 0.47
C LEU A 26 26.82 -6.68 -0.74
N ALA A 27 27.87 -7.41 -1.10
CA ALA A 27 27.79 -8.44 -2.13
C ALA A 27 26.78 -9.54 -1.75
N GLY A 28 26.81 -10.00 -0.49
CA GLY A 28 25.80 -10.94 0.05
C GLY A 28 24.38 -10.35 0.10
N TYR A 29 24.26 -9.02 0.20
CA TYR A 29 22.99 -8.29 0.09
C TYR A 29 22.50 -8.18 -1.37
N GLY A 30 23.35 -8.49 -2.35
CA GLY A 30 23.05 -8.37 -3.78
C GLY A 30 23.48 -7.03 -4.40
N LEU A 31 24.38 -6.30 -3.75
CA LEU A 31 24.94 -5.04 -4.23
C LEU A 31 26.45 -5.20 -4.42
N GLU A 32 26.94 -5.07 -5.66
CA GLU A 32 28.37 -5.15 -5.96
C GLU A 32 29.02 -3.75 -5.80
N PRO A 33 29.72 -3.44 -4.69
CA PRO A 33 30.17 -2.06 -4.42
C PRO A 33 31.36 -1.65 -5.31
N GLN A 34 31.95 -2.62 -6.02
CA GLN A 34 32.99 -2.37 -7.01
C GLN A 34 32.42 -1.84 -8.33
N ASP A 35 31.14 -2.04 -8.58
CA ASP A 35 30.45 -1.42 -9.70
C ASP A 35 30.24 0.08 -9.40
N PRO A 36 30.82 1.01 -10.19
CA PRO A 36 30.66 2.44 -9.97
C PRO A 36 29.20 2.91 -10.05
N ILE A 37 28.34 2.21 -10.80
CA ILE A 37 26.91 2.52 -10.91
C ILE A 37 26.21 2.20 -9.59
N ILE A 38 26.43 1.00 -9.04
CA ILE A 38 25.83 0.57 -7.78
C ILE A 38 26.35 1.44 -6.62
N ARG A 39 27.63 1.81 -6.65
CA ARG A 39 28.22 2.73 -5.66
C ARG A 39 27.55 4.10 -5.70
N ALA A 40 27.33 4.66 -6.89
CA ALA A 40 26.61 5.92 -7.05
C ALA A 40 25.14 5.80 -6.60
N GLU A 41 24.47 4.68 -6.90
CA GLU A 41 23.09 4.42 -6.44
C GLU A 41 23.02 4.35 -4.90
N LEU A 42 23.94 3.61 -4.27
CA LEU A 42 24.06 3.51 -2.81
C LEU A 42 24.29 4.88 -2.17
N PHE A 43 25.17 5.70 -2.75
CA PHE A 43 25.42 7.05 -2.27
C PHE A 43 24.19 7.96 -2.45
N GLY A 44 23.47 7.81 -3.55
CA GLY A 44 22.17 8.47 -3.77
C GLY A 44 21.16 8.11 -2.68
N ASN A 45 21.01 6.83 -2.37
CA ASN A 45 20.14 6.34 -1.30
C ASN A 45 20.56 6.88 0.08
N PHE A 46 21.87 7.03 0.32
CA PHE A 46 22.40 7.65 1.53
C PHE A 46 21.97 9.12 1.66
N GLN A 47 22.20 9.92 0.62
CA GLN A 47 21.79 11.33 0.61
C GLN A 47 20.27 11.47 0.77
N GLU A 48 19.51 10.58 0.12
CA GLU A 48 18.06 10.55 0.25
C GLU A 48 17.62 10.21 1.69
N ALA A 49 18.26 9.24 2.33
CA ALA A 49 17.97 8.88 3.71
C ALA A 49 18.22 10.06 4.67
N LEU A 50 19.29 10.81 4.48
CA LEU A 50 19.55 12.03 5.26
C LEU A 50 18.44 13.07 5.07
N GLN A 51 18.05 13.34 3.82
CA GLN A 51 16.97 14.28 3.52
C GLN A 51 15.63 13.82 4.08
N PHE A 52 15.33 12.52 4.00
CA PHE A 52 14.12 11.93 4.56
C PHE A 52 14.08 12.09 6.08
N ILE A 53 15.18 11.78 6.77
CA ILE A 53 15.30 11.96 8.22
C ILE A 53 15.07 13.43 8.61
N LYS A 54 15.75 14.36 7.94
CA LYS A 54 15.57 15.80 8.18
C LYS A 54 14.13 16.25 8.00
N ARG A 55 13.52 15.84 6.89
CA ARG A 55 12.19 16.28 6.48
C ARG A 55 11.09 15.75 7.40
N TYR A 56 11.17 14.49 7.80
CA TYR A 56 10.06 13.81 8.49
C TYR A 56 10.29 13.60 9.98
N PHE A 57 11.55 13.45 10.42
CA PHE A 57 11.85 13.05 11.80
C PHE A 57 12.52 14.13 12.64
N LEU A 58 13.09 15.18 12.05
CA LEU A 58 13.77 16.25 12.79
C LEU A 58 12.99 17.57 12.73
N LYS A 59 13.19 18.42 13.75
CA LYS A 59 12.63 19.78 13.79
C LYS A 59 13.00 20.66 12.58
N GLU A 60 14.11 20.36 11.91
CA GLU A 60 14.58 21.05 10.71
C GLU A 60 13.51 21.05 9.59
N GLY A 61 12.79 19.95 9.40
CA GLY A 61 11.77 19.82 8.36
C GLY A 61 10.36 19.48 8.85
N ASN A 62 10.21 19.06 10.10
CA ASN A 62 8.93 18.75 10.73
C ASN A 62 8.87 19.40 12.13
N PRO A 63 7.99 20.39 12.38
CA PRO A 63 7.87 21.05 13.68
C PRO A 63 7.62 20.11 14.87
N GLU A 64 6.99 18.96 14.62
CA GLU A 64 6.72 17.92 15.63
C GLU A 64 7.83 16.85 15.70
N GLY A 65 8.92 17.05 14.97
CA GLY A 65 10.08 16.16 14.92
C GLY A 65 10.96 16.26 16.16
N LEU A 66 11.98 15.42 16.19
CA LEU A 66 13.00 15.37 17.22
C LEU A 66 13.91 16.60 17.19
N ASP A 67 14.20 17.13 18.36
CA ASP A 67 15.18 18.21 18.55
C ASP A 67 16.61 17.64 18.57
N LEU A 68 16.98 17.04 17.45
CA LEU A 68 18.26 16.39 17.23
C LEU A 68 18.87 16.91 15.94
N LYS A 69 20.21 16.92 15.87
CA LYS A 69 20.96 17.30 14.68
C LYS A 69 21.83 16.14 14.23
N ILE A 70 21.82 15.88 12.92
CA ILE A 70 22.72 14.89 12.31
C ILE A 70 24.16 15.39 12.48
N PRO A 71 25.10 14.58 13.01
CA PRO A 71 26.49 14.97 13.19
C PRO A 71 27.20 15.29 11.87
N ASN A 72 28.13 16.24 11.90
CA ASN A 72 28.93 16.63 10.72
C ASN A 72 29.71 15.45 10.12
N SER A 73 30.17 14.52 10.96
CA SER A 73 30.87 13.33 10.50
C SER A 73 30.02 12.45 9.58
N ILE A 74 28.69 12.43 9.75
CA ILE A 74 27.78 11.72 8.85
C ILE A 74 27.70 12.44 7.50
N TYR A 75 27.56 13.78 7.48
CA TYR A 75 27.54 14.53 6.21
C TYR A 75 28.84 14.41 5.41
N MET A 76 29.96 14.20 6.09
CA MET A 76 31.29 14.06 5.47
C MET A 76 31.55 12.66 4.93
N VAL A 77 30.64 11.69 5.12
CA VAL A 77 30.77 10.35 4.54
C VAL A 77 30.70 10.45 3.01
N THR A 78 31.74 9.95 2.34
CA THR A 78 31.84 9.87 0.89
C THR A 78 31.66 8.46 0.35
N ASP A 79 31.94 7.45 1.19
CA ASP A 79 31.68 6.04 0.90
C ASP A 79 30.70 5.47 1.94
N VAL A 80 29.59 4.90 1.46
CA VAL A 80 28.56 4.29 2.30
C VAL A 80 29.14 3.20 3.20
N ALA A 81 30.22 2.54 2.80
CA ALA A 81 30.84 1.53 3.63
C ALA A 81 31.44 2.07 4.93
N ASP A 82 31.89 3.34 4.95
CA ASP A 82 32.34 4.01 6.19
C ASP A 82 31.18 4.11 7.20
N LEU A 83 29.95 4.25 6.71
CA LEU A 83 28.75 4.27 7.54
C LEU A 83 28.53 2.91 8.23
N PHE A 84 28.80 1.81 7.54
CA PHE A 84 28.72 0.46 8.12
C PHE A 84 29.81 0.22 9.16
N VAL A 85 31.06 0.63 8.89
CA VAL A 85 32.16 0.55 9.88
C VAL A 85 31.84 1.40 11.11
N MET A 86 31.28 2.60 10.91
CA MET A 86 30.85 3.48 12.00
C MET A 86 29.74 2.86 12.85
N ALA A 87 28.69 2.33 12.21
CA ALA A 87 27.56 1.71 12.91
C ALA A 87 27.96 0.48 13.74
N THR A 88 28.92 -0.30 13.25
CA THR A 88 29.29 -1.59 13.85
C THR A 88 30.41 -1.50 14.89
N GLY A 89 30.84 -0.29 15.24
CA GLY A 89 31.86 -0.05 16.26
C GLY A 89 33.30 -0.34 15.80
N GLY A 90 33.51 -0.53 14.49
CA GLY A 90 34.84 -0.63 13.88
C GLY A 90 35.61 0.69 13.81
N SER A 91 35.00 1.80 14.23
CA SER A 91 35.63 3.11 14.31
C SER A 91 35.70 3.65 15.74
N ASP A 92 36.70 4.49 16.02
CA ASP A 92 36.87 5.20 17.31
C ASP A 92 35.85 6.34 17.52
N LYS A 93 34.77 6.36 16.73
CA LYS A 93 33.76 7.41 16.79
C LYS A 93 32.95 7.33 18.10
N PRO A 94 32.52 8.49 18.64
CA PRO A 94 31.64 8.56 19.80
C PRO A 94 30.39 7.70 19.63
N HIS A 95 29.86 7.19 20.75
CA HIS A 95 28.68 6.33 20.74
C HIS A 95 27.49 6.94 20.00
N GLU A 96 27.25 8.25 20.15
CA GLU A 96 26.20 8.97 19.43
C GLU A 96 26.35 8.90 17.90
N GLU A 97 27.57 9.06 17.36
CA GLU A 97 27.81 8.97 15.91
C GLU A 97 27.54 7.56 15.38
N ARG A 98 27.86 6.53 16.17
CA ARG A 98 27.53 5.13 15.84
C ARG A 98 26.03 4.92 15.74
N LEU A 99 25.26 5.45 16.68
CA LEU A 99 23.78 5.37 16.66
C LEU A 99 23.19 6.12 15.47
N TRP A 100 23.75 7.27 15.10
CA TRP A 100 23.34 7.98 13.89
C TRP A 100 23.62 7.18 12.62
N ALA A 101 24.79 6.55 12.52
CA ALA A 101 25.11 5.69 11.39
C ALA A 101 24.10 4.53 11.27
N GLU A 102 23.73 3.89 12.39
CA GLU A 102 22.68 2.87 12.40
C GLU A 102 21.31 3.40 11.95
N ILE A 103 20.90 4.58 12.43
CA ILE A 103 19.63 5.22 12.04
C ILE A 103 19.59 5.44 10.52
N VAL A 104 20.67 5.98 9.95
CA VAL A 104 20.74 6.24 8.51
C VAL A 104 20.68 4.93 7.73
N LEU A 105 21.44 3.89 8.14
CA LEU A 105 21.40 2.58 7.49
C LEU A 105 20.01 1.93 7.53
N LYS A 106 19.27 2.08 8.62
CA LYS A 106 17.87 1.59 8.75
C LYS A 106 16.93 2.26 7.75
N VAL A 107 17.06 3.58 7.58
CA VAL A 107 16.26 4.33 6.60
C VAL A 107 16.67 3.98 5.18
N MET A 108 17.97 3.92 4.88
CA MET A 108 18.50 3.50 3.58
C MET A 108 18.00 2.12 3.18
N HIS A 109 18.05 1.14 4.08
CA HIS A 109 17.54 -0.21 3.85
C HIS A 109 16.06 -0.20 3.45
N THR A 110 15.24 0.62 4.11
CA THR A 110 13.80 0.71 3.82
C THR A 110 13.51 1.40 2.49
N ILE A 111 14.30 2.43 2.16
CA ILE A 111 14.28 3.10 0.84
C ILE A 111 14.61 2.08 -0.25
N LEU A 112 15.72 1.34 -0.10
CA LEU A 112 16.17 0.35 -1.06
C LEU A 112 15.10 -0.73 -1.30
N HIS A 113 14.46 -1.24 -0.24
CA HIS A 113 13.35 -2.19 -0.38
C HIS A 113 12.12 -1.61 -1.07
N THR A 114 11.87 -0.31 -0.90
CA THR A 114 10.75 0.38 -1.57
C THR A 114 11.04 0.53 -3.06
N ASP A 115 12.29 0.83 -3.42
CA ASP A 115 12.70 1.08 -4.81
C ASP A 115 12.86 -0.19 -5.64
N LYS A 116 13.32 -1.27 -5.00
CA LYS A 116 13.43 -2.59 -5.64
C LYS A 116 12.11 -3.37 -5.68
N ASP A 117 10.98 -2.76 -5.29
CA ASP A 117 9.64 -3.34 -5.47
C ASP A 117 9.23 -3.32 -6.95
N LEU A 118 9.41 -4.45 -7.63
CA LEU A 118 9.08 -4.66 -9.04
C LEU A 118 7.64 -4.24 -9.40
N ARG A 119 6.70 -4.31 -8.46
CA ARG A 119 5.29 -3.95 -8.71
C ARG A 119 5.12 -2.46 -8.99
N SER A 120 6.05 -1.62 -8.53
CA SER A 120 6.05 -0.18 -8.79
C SER A 120 6.15 0.13 -10.28
N SER A 121 6.92 -0.65 -11.04
CA SER A 121 7.09 -0.49 -12.49
C SER A 121 5.84 -0.81 -13.30
N TYR A 122 4.95 -1.65 -12.75
CA TYR A 122 3.70 -2.06 -13.39
C TYR A 122 2.48 -1.27 -12.88
N PHE A 123 2.68 -0.31 -11.99
CA PHE A 123 1.60 0.29 -11.19
C PHE A 123 0.50 0.96 -12.02
N SER A 124 0.86 1.68 -13.09
CA SER A 124 -0.11 2.32 -13.98
C SER A 124 -1.01 1.28 -14.67
N THR A 125 -0.42 0.20 -15.18
CA THR A 125 -1.14 -0.92 -15.79
C THR A 125 -2.00 -1.67 -14.77
N ILE A 126 -1.51 -1.84 -13.54
CA ILE A 126 -2.27 -2.45 -12.44
C ILE A 126 -3.52 -1.61 -12.14
N GLN A 127 -3.37 -0.30 -11.93
CA GLN A 127 -4.48 0.60 -11.62
C GLN A 127 -5.53 0.59 -12.73
N GLN A 128 -5.10 0.72 -13.98
CA GLN A 128 -6.00 0.69 -15.13
C GLN A 128 -6.81 -0.61 -15.17
N GLN A 129 -6.16 -1.78 -15.11
CA GLN A 129 -6.86 -3.07 -15.18
C GLN A 129 -7.85 -3.29 -14.02
N ILE A 130 -7.57 -2.74 -12.85
CA ILE A 130 -8.48 -2.85 -11.70
C ILE A 130 -9.64 -1.86 -11.86
N PHE A 131 -9.35 -0.58 -12.06
CA PHE A 131 -10.36 0.48 -12.10
C PHE A 131 -11.28 0.40 -13.31
N ASP A 132 -10.80 -0.02 -14.48
CA ASP A 132 -11.63 -0.17 -15.69
C ASP A 132 -12.82 -1.11 -15.46
N ARG A 133 -12.68 -2.09 -14.57
CA ARG A 133 -13.75 -3.04 -14.24
C ARG A 133 -14.85 -2.40 -13.41
N PHE A 134 -14.50 -1.43 -12.57
CA PHE A 134 -15.47 -0.62 -11.83
C PHE A 134 -16.09 0.43 -12.74
N TYR A 135 -15.29 1.17 -13.50
CA TYR A 135 -15.78 2.22 -14.39
C TYR A 135 -16.80 1.72 -15.42
N LYS A 136 -16.69 0.45 -15.88
CA LYS A 136 -17.70 -0.17 -16.75
C LYS A 136 -19.09 -0.30 -16.13
N LEU A 137 -19.19 -0.35 -14.80
CA LEU A 137 -20.45 -0.45 -14.05
C LEU A 137 -20.87 0.89 -13.46
N ILE A 138 -20.07 1.93 -13.60
CA ILE A 138 -20.36 3.26 -13.06
C ILE A 138 -20.80 4.16 -14.21
N TRP A 139 -21.98 4.75 -14.08
CA TRP A 139 -22.50 5.68 -15.08
C TRP A 139 -23.36 6.75 -14.41
N ARG A 140 -23.60 7.84 -15.15
CA ARG A 140 -24.47 8.93 -14.74
C ARG A 140 -25.67 9.05 -15.67
N ASP A 141 -26.82 9.42 -15.13
CA ASP A 141 -28.01 9.76 -15.92
C ASP A 141 -27.96 11.22 -16.42
N ASP A 142 -29.01 11.65 -17.11
CA ASP A 142 -29.13 13.02 -17.66
C ASP A 142 -29.23 14.09 -16.57
N ASN A 143 -29.54 13.70 -15.33
CA ASN A 143 -29.62 14.58 -14.16
C ASN A 143 -28.33 14.57 -13.32
N ASP A 144 -27.24 13.98 -13.85
CA ASP A 144 -25.95 13.81 -13.19
C ASP A 144 -25.98 12.90 -11.95
N ASN A 145 -27.02 12.08 -11.76
CA ASN A 145 -27.09 11.10 -10.67
C ASN A 145 -26.16 9.92 -10.95
N LEU A 146 -25.41 9.49 -9.94
CA LEU A 146 -24.42 8.41 -10.07
C LEU A 146 -25.04 7.05 -9.76
N PHE A 147 -24.76 6.05 -10.58
CA PHE A 147 -25.27 4.69 -10.43
C PHE A 147 -24.17 3.63 -10.56
N LEU A 148 -24.38 2.51 -9.86
CA LEU A 148 -23.61 1.28 -9.96
C LEU A 148 -24.48 0.14 -10.50
N GLY A 149 -24.07 -0.46 -11.60
CA GLY A 149 -24.74 -1.58 -12.26
C GLY A 149 -24.72 -1.45 -13.78
N GLU A 150 -25.07 -2.50 -14.51
CA GLU A 150 -25.21 -2.40 -15.96
C GLU A 150 -26.40 -1.50 -16.33
N LYS A 151 -26.18 -0.58 -17.28
CA LYS A 151 -27.21 0.35 -17.73
C LYS A 151 -28.38 -0.43 -18.34
N GLY A 152 -29.58 -0.23 -17.81
CA GLY A 152 -30.79 -0.95 -18.23
C GLY A 152 -31.03 -2.30 -17.53
N SER A 153 -30.19 -2.70 -16.57
CA SER A 153 -30.50 -3.84 -15.70
C SER A 153 -31.46 -3.45 -14.58
N GLU A 154 -32.17 -4.42 -14.02
CA GLU A 154 -33.03 -4.22 -12.84
C GLU A 154 -32.22 -4.00 -11.55
N ASN A 155 -30.97 -4.49 -11.49
CA ASN A 155 -30.15 -4.42 -10.29
C ASN A 155 -29.16 -3.24 -10.33
N VAL A 156 -29.70 -2.02 -10.31
CA VAL A 156 -28.93 -0.78 -10.25
C VAL A 156 -28.99 -0.16 -8.86
N VAL A 157 -27.85 0.30 -8.37
CA VAL A 157 -27.72 0.92 -7.05
C VAL A 157 -27.35 2.40 -7.20
N PRO A 158 -28.16 3.34 -6.66
CA PRO A 158 -27.80 4.75 -6.64
C PRO A 158 -26.62 4.98 -5.69
N LEU A 159 -25.64 5.76 -6.17
CA LEU A 159 -24.47 6.15 -5.41
C LEU A 159 -24.49 7.65 -5.10
N ILE A 160 -23.96 8.00 -3.94
CA ILE A 160 -23.62 9.38 -3.60
C ILE A 160 -22.27 9.73 -4.24
N ASP A 161 -21.31 8.83 -4.16
CA ASP A 161 -19.97 9.06 -4.70
C ASP A 161 -19.23 7.74 -5.00
N PHE A 162 -18.25 7.86 -5.89
CA PHE A 162 -17.31 6.80 -6.24
C PHE A 162 -15.90 7.39 -6.30
N VAL A 163 -15.05 6.98 -5.36
CA VAL A 163 -13.69 7.53 -5.22
C VAL A 163 -12.67 6.44 -5.46
N THR A 164 -11.76 6.66 -6.40
CA THR A 164 -10.56 5.83 -6.54
C THR A 164 -9.44 6.42 -5.69
N LYS A 165 -8.82 5.60 -4.85
CA LYS A 165 -7.69 6.03 -4.03
C LYS A 165 -6.49 6.28 -4.94
N SER A 166 -5.93 7.49 -4.86
CA SER A 166 -4.71 7.86 -5.59
C SER A 166 -3.49 7.08 -5.08
N LYS A 167 -2.43 7.05 -5.89
CA LYS A 167 -1.15 6.44 -5.53
C LYS A 167 -0.67 7.07 -4.23
N LYS A 168 -0.50 6.27 -3.16
CA LYS A 168 0.18 6.72 -1.95
C LYS A 168 1.58 7.22 -2.33
N SER A 169 1.98 8.37 -1.78
CA SER A 169 3.32 8.91 -2.05
C SER A 169 4.39 7.91 -1.60
N ARG A 170 5.55 7.93 -2.26
CA ARG A 170 6.66 7.01 -1.95
C ARG A 170 7.13 7.21 -0.50
N GLU A 171 7.13 8.43 -0.03
CA GLU A 171 7.49 8.79 1.35
C GLU A 171 6.48 8.21 2.35
N SER A 172 5.18 8.27 2.04
CA SER A 172 4.14 7.64 2.88
C SER A 172 4.31 6.13 2.96
N VAL A 173 4.80 5.50 1.89
CA VAL A 173 5.15 4.07 1.88
C VAL A 173 6.34 3.79 2.79
N ILE A 174 7.41 4.58 2.69
CA ILE A 174 8.60 4.44 3.54
C ILE A 174 8.24 4.58 5.02
N ILE A 175 7.48 5.61 5.40
CA ILE A 175 6.98 5.81 6.78
C ILE A 175 6.13 4.60 7.22
N LYS A 176 5.30 4.07 6.31
CA LYS A 176 4.45 2.91 6.60
C LYS A 176 5.28 1.65 6.87
N LEU A 177 6.37 1.44 6.14
CA LEU A 177 7.28 0.31 6.34
C LEU A 177 8.11 0.48 7.62
N LEU A 178 8.61 1.69 7.89
CA LEU A 178 9.41 1.99 9.08
C LEU A 178 8.63 1.77 10.39
N HIS A 179 7.31 1.98 10.43
CA HIS A 179 6.53 1.68 11.64
C HIS A 179 6.04 0.23 11.74
N LYS A 180 5.93 -0.51 10.62
CA LYS A 180 5.40 -1.88 10.61
C LYS A 180 6.44 -2.90 11.02
N ALA A 181 6.06 -3.85 11.89
CA ALA A 181 6.96 -4.88 12.43
C ALA A 181 7.82 -5.55 11.34
N GLU A 182 7.25 -5.98 10.22
CA GLU A 182 7.97 -6.81 9.24
C GLU A 182 8.82 -6.03 8.20
N ASN A 183 8.77 -4.70 8.11
CA ASN A 183 9.53 -3.86 7.14
C ASN A 183 9.61 -4.39 5.67
N VAL A 184 8.68 -5.25 5.24
CA VAL A 184 8.71 -5.91 3.93
C VAL A 184 7.70 -5.23 3.00
N ALA A 185 8.15 -4.85 1.81
CA ALA A 185 7.31 -4.17 0.81
C ALA A 185 6.14 -5.03 0.32
N GLU A 186 6.25 -6.37 0.36
CA GLU A 186 5.22 -7.33 -0.09
C GLU A 186 3.85 -7.07 0.57
N GLU A 187 3.86 -6.54 1.79
CA GLU A 187 2.71 -6.23 2.65
C GLU A 187 1.93 -4.94 2.29
N LEU A 188 2.30 -4.23 1.23
CA LEU A 188 1.67 -2.96 0.84
C LEU A 188 0.41 -3.19 -0.03
N PHE A 189 -0.62 -3.76 0.60
CA PHE A 189 -1.92 -4.06 -0.02
C PHE A 189 -2.77 -2.79 -0.33
N ASP A 190 -2.53 -1.67 0.35
CA ASP A 190 -3.36 -0.45 0.27
C ASP A 190 -2.96 0.55 -0.84
N ARG A 191 -2.18 0.15 -1.85
CA ARG A 191 -1.75 1.10 -2.89
C ARG A 191 -2.84 1.36 -3.93
N VAL A 192 -3.77 0.44 -4.10
CA VAL A 192 -4.91 0.55 -5.02
C VAL A 192 -6.18 0.24 -4.24
N GLY A 193 -7.13 1.16 -4.25
CA GLY A 193 -8.41 0.93 -3.62
C GLY A 193 -9.52 1.79 -4.20
N VAL A 194 -10.74 1.35 -3.96
CA VAL A 194 -11.98 1.97 -4.42
C VAL A 194 -12.89 2.17 -3.21
N ARG A 195 -13.51 3.34 -3.12
CA ARG A 195 -14.53 3.68 -2.12
C ARG A 195 -15.84 3.94 -2.85
N ILE A 196 -16.89 3.23 -2.42
CA ILE A 196 -18.24 3.34 -2.95
C ILE A 196 -19.12 3.87 -1.82
N ILE A 197 -19.79 4.98 -2.07
CA ILE A 197 -20.68 5.63 -1.11
C ILE A 197 -22.11 5.48 -1.62
N THR A 198 -22.93 4.70 -0.93
CA THR A 198 -24.34 4.51 -1.26
C THR A 198 -25.21 5.50 -0.47
N LYS A 199 -26.45 5.69 -0.92
CA LYS A 199 -27.41 6.52 -0.18
C LYS A 199 -27.79 5.89 1.16
N ASP A 200 -28.23 4.64 1.11
CA ASP A 200 -28.73 3.92 2.28
C ASP A 200 -27.86 2.70 2.62
N ARG A 201 -28.03 2.18 3.84
CA ARG A 201 -27.31 1.00 4.33
C ARG A 201 -27.66 -0.27 3.57
N ILE A 202 -28.92 -0.49 3.20
CA ILE A 202 -29.30 -1.66 2.38
C ILE A 202 -28.62 -1.64 1.01
N ASP A 203 -28.43 -0.45 0.44
CA ASP A 203 -27.77 -0.29 -0.85
C ASP A 203 -26.29 -0.68 -0.78
N THR A 204 -25.65 -0.66 0.40
CA THR A 204 -24.29 -1.19 0.57
C THR A 204 -24.24 -2.69 0.28
N LEU A 205 -25.23 -3.47 0.74
CA LEU A 205 -25.34 -4.90 0.45
C LEU A 205 -25.71 -5.16 -1.02
N ARG A 206 -26.58 -4.32 -1.59
CA ARG A 206 -26.89 -4.39 -3.03
C ARG A 206 -25.67 -4.08 -3.89
N ALA A 207 -24.84 -3.12 -3.50
CA ALA A 207 -23.59 -2.80 -4.18
C ALA A 207 -22.62 -4.00 -4.15
N VAL A 208 -22.49 -4.68 -3.00
CA VAL A 208 -21.72 -5.93 -2.91
C VAL A 208 -22.26 -6.97 -3.89
N ARG A 209 -23.57 -7.16 -3.94
CA ARG A 209 -24.23 -8.10 -4.85
C ARG A 209 -23.92 -7.77 -6.31
N VAL A 210 -24.09 -6.52 -6.73
CA VAL A 210 -23.76 -6.06 -8.09
C VAL A 210 -22.32 -6.36 -8.45
N LEU A 211 -21.37 -6.09 -7.54
CA LEU A 211 -19.94 -6.34 -7.78
C LEU A 211 -19.60 -7.83 -7.90
N ILE A 212 -20.32 -8.70 -7.19
CA ILE A 212 -20.15 -10.16 -7.28
C ILE A 212 -20.80 -10.69 -8.57
N GLU A 213 -22.04 -10.31 -8.87
CA GLU A 213 -22.77 -10.76 -10.06
C GLU A 213 -22.06 -10.36 -11.36
N ASN A 214 -21.45 -9.18 -11.39
CA ASN A 214 -20.64 -8.69 -12.51
C ASN A 214 -19.17 -9.14 -12.45
N ASN A 215 -18.84 -10.07 -11.55
CA ASN A 215 -17.52 -10.65 -11.34
C ASN A 215 -16.41 -9.66 -10.96
N VAL A 216 -16.70 -8.37 -10.70
CA VAL A 216 -15.70 -7.35 -10.31
C VAL A 216 -14.96 -7.80 -9.05
N ILE A 217 -15.72 -8.29 -8.06
CA ILE A 217 -15.20 -8.98 -6.89
C ILE A 217 -15.42 -10.48 -7.08
N ILE A 218 -14.34 -11.27 -6.99
CA ILE A 218 -14.40 -12.72 -7.03
C ILE A 218 -14.20 -13.26 -5.61
N PRO A 219 -15.21 -13.90 -4.99
CA PRO A 219 -15.13 -14.36 -3.59
C PRO A 219 -13.90 -15.22 -3.29
N HIS A 220 -13.52 -16.11 -4.22
CA HIS A 220 -12.34 -16.96 -4.11
C HIS A 220 -11.01 -16.19 -4.02
N ASN A 221 -10.98 -14.95 -4.52
CA ASN A 221 -9.78 -14.10 -4.51
C ASN A 221 -9.75 -13.11 -3.34
N ILE A 222 -10.75 -13.14 -2.46
CA ILE A 222 -10.77 -12.32 -1.25
C ILE A 222 -9.75 -12.88 -0.24
N LYS A 223 -9.06 -12.00 0.49
CA LYS A 223 -8.17 -12.34 1.60
C LYS A 223 -8.92 -12.18 2.92
N PRO A 224 -9.41 -13.27 3.56
CA PRO A 224 -10.29 -13.17 4.73
C PRO A 224 -9.67 -12.41 5.91
N SER A 225 -8.37 -12.60 6.16
CA SER A 225 -7.65 -11.94 7.26
C SER A 225 -7.51 -10.42 7.13
N ARG A 226 -7.89 -9.85 5.98
CA ARG A 226 -7.83 -8.41 5.68
C ARG A 226 -9.18 -7.88 5.15
N SER A 227 -10.26 -8.64 5.31
CA SER A 227 -11.62 -8.23 4.95
C SER A 227 -12.46 -8.13 6.21
N ILE A 228 -13.16 -7.02 6.38
CA ILE A 228 -13.85 -6.68 7.62
C ILE A 228 -15.21 -6.10 7.27
N ASN A 229 -16.24 -6.50 8.01
CA ASN A 229 -17.53 -5.82 8.00
C ASN A 229 -17.78 -5.28 9.41
N THR A 230 -17.73 -3.96 9.56
CA THR A 230 -18.07 -3.25 10.81
C THR A 230 -19.46 -2.62 10.76
N MET A 231 -20.16 -2.63 9.62
CA MET A 231 -21.45 -1.95 9.47
C MET A 231 -22.64 -2.80 9.89
N ILE A 232 -22.63 -4.09 9.54
CA ILE A 232 -23.83 -4.93 9.61
C ILE A 232 -23.48 -6.30 10.20
N ASP A 233 -24.20 -6.69 11.25
CA ASP A 233 -24.26 -8.07 11.72
C ASP A 233 -25.16 -8.88 10.76
N ILE A 234 -24.52 -9.63 9.86
CA ILE A 234 -25.21 -10.34 8.77
C ILE A 234 -26.13 -11.44 9.29
N ASP A 235 -25.77 -12.10 10.38
CA ASP A 235 -26.58 -13.20 10.92
C ASP A 235 -27.87 -12.67 11.55
N LYS A 236 -27.77 -11.60 12.36
CA LYS A 236 -28.96 -10.92 12.91
C LYS A 236 -29.84 -10.35 11.81
N PHE A 237 -29.23 -9.66 10.84
CA PHE A 237 -29.97 -9.06 9.74
C PHE A 237 -30.72 -10.10 8.91
N LYS A 238 -30.13 -11.28 8.68
CA LYS A 238 -30.76 -12.37 7.92
C LYS A 238 -32.07 -12.84 8.58
N ASP A 239 -32.13 -12.91 9.90
CA ASP A 239 -33.33 -13.37 10.61
C ASP A 239 -34.41 -12.29 10.65
N ILE A 240 -34.03 -11.03 10.85
CA ILE A 240 -34.98 -9.89 10.76
C ILE A 240 -35.52 -9.74 9.34
N HIS A 241 -34.66 -9.83 8.32
CA HIS A 241 -35.05 -9.73 6.93
C HIS A 241 -36.07 -10.81 6.53
N LYS A 242 -35.91 -12.06 6.99
CA LYS A 242 -36.92 -13.12 6.77
C LYS A 242 -38.28 -12.75 7.38
N SER A 243 -38.29 -12.14 8.56
CA SER A 243 -39.51 -11.68 9.23
C SER A 243 -40.17 -10.54 8.43
N LEU A 244 -39.36 -9.56 8.02
CA LEU A 244 -39.82 -8.42 7.21
C LEU A 244 -40.42 -8.87 5.88
N VAL A 245 -39.79 -9.81 5.16
CA VAL A 245 -40.33 -10.33 3.90
C VAL A 245 -41.69 -11.01 4.13
N LYS A 246 -41.84 -11.81 5.19
CA LYS A 246 -43.13 -12.42 5.53
C LYS A 246 -44.19 -11.37 5.87
N MET A 247 -43.83 -10.32 6.60
CA MET A 247 -44.72 -9.22 6.94
C MET A 247 -45.14 -8.44 5.68
N ALA A 248 -44.19 -8.14 4.80
CA ALA A 248 -44.43 -7.42 3.56
C ALA A 248 -45.39 -8.16 2.64
N LEU A 249 -45.20 -9.48 2.47
CA LEU A 249 -46.10 -10.33 1.68
C LEU A 249 -47.50 -10.42 2.30
N ARG A 250 -47.62 -10.46 3.64
CA ARG A 250 -48.92 -10.51 4.33
C ARG A 250 -49.69 -9.19 4.23
N ASN A 251 -48.99 -8.07 4.31
CA ASN A 251 -49.57 -6.73 4.34
C ASN A 251 -49.58 -6.05 2.96
N ASN A 252 -49.10 -6.74 1.93
CA ASN A 252 -48.96 -6.25 0.55
C ASN A 252 -48.27 -4.87 0.48
N LEU A 253 -47.16 -4.73 1.23
CA LEU A 253 -46.39 -3.49 1.25
C LEU A 253 -45.85 -3.17 -0.14
N ASP A 254 -45.90 -1.90 -0.51
CA ASP A 254 -45.18 -1.41 -1.69
C ASP A 254 -43.66 -1.42 -1.47
N GLU A 255 -42.91 -1.27 -2.55
CA GLU A 255 -41.45 -1.37 -2.55
C GLU A 255 -40.79 -0.28 -1.68
N ASP A 256 -41.33 0.94 -1.70
CA ASP A 256 -40.80 2.07 -0.94
C ASP A 256 -41.01 1.87 0.57
N ALA A 257 -42.19 1.43 1.00
CA ALA A 257 -42.49 1.11 2.39
C ALA A 257 -41.64 -0.07 2.87
N PHE A 258 -41.46 -1.10 2.04
CA PHE A 258 -40.57 -2.22 2.36
C PHE A 258 -39.11 -1.75 2.52
N ARG A 259 -38.62 -0.93 1.60
CA ARG A 259 -37.26 -0.38 1.64
C ARG A 259 -37.04 0.46 2.90
N GLN A 260 -38.00 1.29 3.29
CA GLN A 260 -37.93 2.06 4.53
C GLN A 260 -37.89 1.16 5.78
N ALA A 261 -38.72 0.11 5.83
CA ALA A 261 -38.71 -0.84 6.92
C ALA A 261 -37.36 -1.58 7.04
N VAL A 262 -36.82 -2.06 5.92
CA VAL A 262 -35.50 -2.72 5.89
C VAL A 262 -34.39 -1.77 6.34
N ASN A 263 -34.40 -0.53 5.86
CA ASN A 263 -33.41 0.48 6.26
C ASN A 263 -33.49 0.85 7.74
N LYS A 264 -34.67 0.80 8.36
CA LYS A 264 -34.80 1.00 9.80
C LYS A 264 -34.18 -0.16 10.57
N GLU A 265 -34.57 -1.39 10.25
CA GLU A 265 -34.12 -2.58 10.97
C GLU A 265 -32.62 -2.87 10.78
N ILE A 266 -32.06 -2.61 9.59
CA ILE A 266 -30.62 -2.82 9.33
C ILE A 266 -29.74 -1.86 10.15
N MET A 267 -30.25 -0.70 10.55
CA MET A 267 -29.56 0.23 11.44
C MET A 267 -29.52 -0.27 12.88
N GLU A 268 -30.44 -1.15 13.28
CA GLU A 268 -30.42 -1.80 14.60
C GLU A 268 -29.50 -3.04 14.61
N CYS A 269 -29.12 -3.54 13.43
CA CYS A 269 -28.20 -4.66 13.24
C CYS A 269 -26.72 -4.25 13.28
N LEU A 270 -26.34 -3.35 14.18
CA LEU A 270 -24.94 -2.91 14.32
C LEU A 270 -24.08 -4.01 14.91
N LYS A 271 -22.91 -4.21 14.30
CA LYS A 271 -21.87 -5.07 14.87
C LYS A 271 -21.06 -4.27 15.88
N TYR A 272 -21.27 -4.52 17.18
CA TYR A 272 -20.41 -3.97 18.23
C TYR A 272 -18.99 -4.51 18.04
N THR A 273 -18.01 -3.62 17.91
CA THR A 273 -16.59 -3.91 17.74
C THR A 273 -15.93 -4.17 19.10
N ASP A 274 -16.28 -5.28 19.76
CA ASP A 274 -15.56 -5.76 20.95
C ASP A 274 -14.53 -6.85 20.59
N ASP A 275 -13.80 -6.66 19.48
CA ASP A 275 -12.72 -7.56 19.05
C ASP A 275 -11.37 -6.98 19.52
N GLY A 276 -11.08 -7.20 20.80
CA GLY A 276 -9.96 -6.68 21.57
C GLY A 276 -8.53 -7.05 21.15
N ASP A 277 -8.25 -7.32 19.87
CA ASP A 277 -6.86 -7.62 19.46
C ASP A 277 -6.46 -7.27 18.01
N ARG A 278 -7.38 -6.86 17.13
CA ARG A 278 -7.06 -6.75 15.69
C ARG A 278 -6.79 -5.35 15.16
N ASN A 279 -7.14 -4.29 15.90
CA ASN A 279 -6.71 -2.92 15.59
C ASN A 279 -6.83 -2.03 16.83
N LYS A 280 -5.72 -1.81 17.55
CA LYS A 280 -5.66 -0.81 18.65
C LYS A 280 -5.79 0.65 18.18
N HIS A 281 -5.93 0.89 16.87
CA HIS A 281 -5.80 2.22 16.25
C HIS A 281 -6.89 2.57 15.22
N SER A 282 -7.87 1.69 14.94
CA SER A 282 -9.06 2.09 14.18
C SER A 282 -10.01 2.78 15.13
N LEU A 283 -10.49 3.99 14.78
CA LEU A 283 -11.52 4.71 15.54
C LEU A 283 -12.66 3.74 15.87
N SER A 284 -13.09 3.72 17.13
CA SER A 284 -14.15 2.84 17.65
C SER A 284 -15.44 2.89 16.82
N ASN A 285 -15.63 3.98 16.06
CA ASN A 285 -16.84 4.29 15.31
C ASN A 285 -16.67 4.08 13.79
N TYR A 286 -15.56 3.50 13.31
CA TYR A 286 -15.34 3.30 11.87
C TYR A 286 -16.32 2.28 11.28
N GLN A 287 -17.07 2.70 10.25
CA GLN A 287 -18.14 1.92 9.64
C GLN A 287 -17.88 1.69 8.14
N ALA A 288 -17.52 0.47 7.76
CA ALA A 288 -17.43 0.06 6.35
C ALA A 288 -17.57 -1.46 6.17
N ILE A 289 -17.99 -1.88 4.97
CA ILE A 289 -17.74 -3.22 4.43
C ILE A 289 -16.47 -3.10 3.59
N GLN A 290 -15.41 -3.74 4.05
CA GLN A 290 -14.11 -3.73 3.40
C GLN A 290 -13.73 -5.13 2.91
N PHE A 291 -13.37 -5.21 1.63
CA PHE A 291 -12.76 -6.41 1.04
C PHE A 291 -11.34 -6.12 0.60
N THR A 292 -10.42 -7.01 0.97
CA THR A 292 -9.12 -7.10 0.30
C THR A 292 -9.20 -8.17 -0.78
N CYS A 293 -9.31 -7.75 -2.03
CA CYS A 293 -9.42 -8.62 -3.20
C CYS A 293 -8.06 -8.85 -3.86
N ARG A 294 -7.95 -9.87 -4.71
CA ARG A 294 -6.79 -10.10 -5.60
C ARG A 294 -7.25 -10.18 -7.05
N GLN A 295 -6.54 -9.52 -7.94
CA GLN A 295 -6.76 -9.58 -9.38
C GLN A 295 -5.52 -10.09 -10.09
N LEU A 296 -5.68 -11.02 -11.03
CA LEU A 296 -4.61 -11.43 -11.92
C LEU A 296 -4.31 -10.30 -12.92
N ILE A 297 -3.20 -9.63 -12.73
CA ILE A 297 -2.72 -8.56 -13.62
C ILE A 297 -1.95 -9.19 -14.77
N LYS A 298 -2.18 -8.68 -15.98
CA LYS A 298 -1.49 -9.11 -17.20
C LYS A 298 -0.72 -7.93 -17.76
N TYR A 299 0.59 -7.90 -17.59
CA TYR A 299 1.44 -6.91 -18.22
C TYR A 299 2.02 -7.46 -19.52
N LYS A 300 1.77 -6.76 -20.62
CA LYS A 300 2.41 -7.05 -21.92
C LYS A 300 3.54 -6.08 -22.11
N ASN A 301 4.75 -6.59 -22.35
CA ASN A 301 5.92 -5.74 -22.55
C ASN A 301 5.76 -4.89 -23.83
N PRO A 302 5.67 -3.54 -23.73
CA PRO A 302 5.52 -2.66 -24.90
C PRO A 302 6.66 -2.80 -25.89
N PHE A 303 7.90 -2.91 -25.39
CA PHE A 303 9.09 -3.10 -26.21
C PHE A 303 8.96 -4.36 -27.08
N LEU A 304 8.49 -5.48 -26.52
CA LEU A 304 8.36 -6.71 -27.29
C LEU A 304 7.30 -6.58 -28.41
N LYS A 305 6.24 -5.80 -28.18
CA LYS A 305 5.22 -5.54 -29.20
C LYS A 305 5.82 -4.77 -30.38
N GLU A 306 6.56 -3.70 -30.10
CA GLU A 306 7.23 -2.89 -31.12
C GLU A 306 8.35 -3.66 -31.81
N PHE A 307 9.19 -4.37 -31.05
CA PHE A 307 10.28 -5.18 -31.56
C PHE A 307 9.80 -6.31 -32.48
N LYS A 308 8.63 -6.90 -32.21
CA LYS A 308 8.01 -7.86 -33.15
C LYS A 308 7.66 -7.21 -34.49
N GLY A 309 7.23 -5.95 -34.49
CA GLY A 309 7.01 -5.17 -35.71
C GLY A 309 8.32 -4.94 -36.47
N VAL A 310 9.37 -4.51 -35.78
CA VAL A 310 10.71 -4.32 -36.35
C VAL A 310 11.27 -5.63 -36.92
N ARG A 311 11.13 -6.73 -36.18
CA ARG A 311 11.58 -8.05 -36.61
C ARG A 311 10.80 -8.55 -37.84
N LYS A 312 9.51 -8.23 -37.96
CA LYS A 312 8.72 -8.54 -39.16
C LYS A 312 9.25 -7.78 -40.37
N MET A 313 9.53 -6.48 -40.22
CA MET A 313 10.15 -5.68 -41.29
C MET A 313 11.53 -6.22 -41.67
N ALA A 314 12.36 -6.60 -40.69
CA ALA A 314 13.65 -7.23 -40.95
C ALA A 314 13.52 -8.56 -41.72
N ALA A 315 12.50 -9.37 -41.40
CA ALA A 315 12.23 -10.61 -42.14
C ALA A 315 11.81 -10.36 -43.60
N GLU A 316 11.12 -9.24 -43.87
CA GLU A 316 10.72 -8.83 -45.22
C GLU A 316 11.90 -8.31 -46.06
N ILE A 317 12.90 -7.68 -45.43
CA ILE A 317 14.13 -7.21 -46.10
C ILE A 317 15.05 -8.39 -46.50
N GLY A 318 15.06 -9.48 -45.71
CA GLY A 318 15.90 -10.65 -45.95
C GLY A 318 17.27 -10.57 -45.26
N GLU A 319 17.99 -11.69 -45.20
CA GLU A 319 19.25 -11.83 -44.44
C GLU A 319 20.48 -11.22 -45.14
N ASP A 320 20.32 -10.73 -46.37
CA ASP A 320 21.39 -10.07 -47.12
C ASP A 320 21.70 -8.67 -46.55
N ASP A 321 20.74 -8.05 -45.88
CA ASP A 321 20.96 -6.80 -45.16
C ASP A 321 21.61 -7.08 -43.78
N PRO A 322 22.78 -6.47 -43.47
CA PRO A 322 23.50 -6.70 -42.23
C PRO A 322 22.72 -6.34 -40.96
N LEU A 323 21.84 -5.33 -41.03
CA LEU A 323 21.02 -4.88 -39.90
C LEU A 323 19.84 -5.85 -39.70
N ALA A 324 19.16 -6.26 -40.77
CA ALA A 324 18.10 -7.25 -40.72
C ALA A 324 18.59 -8.57 -40.13
N LYS A 325 19.76 -9.05 -40.58
CA LYS A 325 20.42 -10.25 -40.04
C LYS A 325 20.72 -10.13 -38.54
N ARG A 326 21.24 -8.99 -38.08
CA ARG A 326 21.48 -8.75 -36.64
C ARG A 326 20.19 -8.76 -35.82
N ILE A 327 19.12 -8.12 -36.31
CA ILE A 327 17.82 -8.06 -35.63
C ILE A 327 17.20 -9.46 -35.51
N LEU A 328 17.26 -10.26 -36.57
CA LEU A 328 16.70 -11.63 -36.60
C LEU A 328 17.44 -12.58 -35.65
N ASN A 329 18.75 -12.38 -35.47
CA ASN A 329 19.62 -13.19 -34.61
C ASN A 329 19.62 -12.78 -33.13
N MET A 330 18.91 -11.71 -32.73
CA MET A 330 18.82 -11.35 -31.31
C MET A 330 18.10 -12.44 -30.52
N ASP A 331 18.72 -12.87 -29.41
CA ASP A 331 18.10 -13.80 -28.48
C ASP A 331 17.01 -13.10 -27.66
N LEU A 332 15.80 -13.67 -27.70
CA LEU A 332 14.63 -13.19 -26.96
C LEU A 332 14.20 -14.19 -25.87
N SER A 333 14.98 -15.26 -25.64
CA SER A 333 14.63 -16.37 -24.75
C SER A 333 14.33 -15.92 -23.31
N LEU A 334 15.09 -14.93 -22.81
CA LEU A 334 14.95 -14.38 -21.46
C LEU A 334 13.89 -13.26 -21.37
N ILE A 335 13.33 -12.80 -22.49
CA ILE A 335 12.31 -11.75 -22.48
C ILE A 335 10.94 -12.39 -22.26
N SER A 336 10.47 -12.35 -21.02
CA SER A 336 9.10 -12.77 -20.70
C SER A 336 8.10 -11.95 -21.53
N ARG A 337 7.31 -12.65 -22.36
CA ARG A 337 6.34 -12.03 -23.28
C ARG A 337 5.21 -11.32 -22.52
N ASP A 338 4.73 -11.98 -21.47
CA ASP A 338 3.68 -11.53 -20.58
C ASP A 338 4.13 -11.77 -19.14
N VAL A 339 4.09 -10.74 -18.30
CA VAL A 339 4.25 -10.89 -16.86
C VAL A 339 2.86 -11.00 -16.25
N ARG A 340 2.62 -12.05 -15.47
CA ARG A 340 1.33 -12.31 -14.82
C ARG A 340 1.53 -12.54 -13.34
N PHE A 341 0.79 -11.80 -12.52
CA PHE A 341 0.83 -11.94 -11.07
C PHE A 341 -0.47 -11.47 -10.45
N PHE A 342 -0.80 -12.00 -9.28
CA PHE A 342 -1.92 -11.48 -8.50
C PHE A 342 -1.51 -10.17 -7.81
N TYR A 343 -2.31 -9.13 -7.99
CA TYR A 343 -2.16 -7.87 -7.28
C TYR A 343 -3.36 -7.64 -6.35
N PRO A 344 -3.11 -7.26 -5.09
CA PRO A 344 -4.17 -6.96 -4.15
C PRO A 344 -4.74 -5.56 -4.33
N PHE A 345 -6.03 -5.40 -4.06
CA PHE A 345 -6.68 -4.09 -3.99
C PHE A 345 -7.80 -4.09 -2.98
N GLU A 346 -8.12 -2.91 -2.47
CA GLU A 346 -9.12 -2.72 -1.43
C GLU A 346 -10.43 -2.17 -2.01
N VAL A 347 -11.56 -2.74 -1.61
CA VAL A 347 -12.89 -2.16 -1.89
C VAL A 347 -13.54 -1.81 -0.57
N GLN A 348 -13.91 -0.55 -0.41
CA GLN A 348 -14.64 -0.04 0.75
C GLN A 348 -16.03 0.39 0.29
N ILE A 349 -17.06 -0.11 0.96
CA ILE A 349 -18.46 0.23 0.68
C ILE A 349 -19.08 0.72 1.98
N MET A 350 -19.73 1.88 1.93
CA MET A 350 -20.37 2.52 3.07
C MET A 350 -21.57 3.36 2.62
N ASP A 351 -22.49 3.65 3.53
CA ASP A 351 -23.59 4.58 3.28
C ASP A 351 -23.15 6.03 3.57
N GLU A 352 -23.99 7.00 3.21
CA GLU A 352 -23.70 8.42 3.39
C GLU A 352 -23.45 8.78 4.86
N ALA A 353 -24.24 8.21 5.77
CA ALA A 353 -24.14 8.46 7.21
C ALA A 353 -22.80 7.95 7.77
N ALA A 354 -22.42 6.72 7.44
CA ALA A 354 -21.13 6.14 7.80
C ALA A 354 -19.98 6.92 7.16
N ASN A 355 -20.13 7.40 5.92
CA ASN A 355 -19.10 8.25 5.31
C ASN A 355 -18.91 9.56 6.07
N LYS A 356 -19.98 10.22 6.53
CA LYS A 356 -19.88 11.44 7.36
C LYS A 356 -19.13 11.16 8.65
N VAL A 357 -19.51 10.11 9.39
CA VAL A 357 -18.81 9.69 10.62
C VAL A 357 -17.35 9.34 10.37
N ASN A 358 -17.08 8.57 9.30
CA ASN A 358 -15.73 8.21 8.90
C ASN A 358 -14.92 9.44 8.50
N THR A 359 -15.51 10.43 7.82
CA THR A 359 -14.82 11.64 7.34
C THR A 359 -14.52 12.61 8.47
N GLU A 360 -15.43 12.77 9.43
CA GLU A 360 -15.17 13.47 10.69
C GLU A 360 -14.02 12.81 11.45
N GLY A 361 -13.97 11.48 11.44
CA GLY A 361 -12.80 10.71 11.89
C GLY A 361 -11.55 10.87 11.01
N GLU A 362 -11.70 11.06 9.70
CA GLU A 362 -10.60 11.33 8.76
C GLU A 362 -10.02 12.75 8.91
N ALA A 363 -10.70 13.70 9.55
CA ALA A 363 -10.05 14.94 10.00
C ALA A 363 -8.94 14.64 11.03
N SER A 364 -9.09 13.56 11.83
CA SER A 364 -8.04 12.96 12.65
C SER A 364 -7.06 12.09 11.82
N HIS A 365 -7.22 11.92 10.51
CA HIS A 365 -6.25 11.23 9.66
C HIS A 365 -4.91 11.99 9.56
N ALA A 366 -4.94 13.33 9.74
CA ALA A 366 -3.71 14.11 9.91
C ALA A 366 -2.99 13.70 11.20
N GLU A 367 -3.72 13.57 12.31
CA GLU A 367 -3.19 13.07 13.59
C GLU A 367 -2.76 11.59 13.50
N TYR A 368 -3.46 10.78 12.72
CA TYR A 368 -3.09 9.39 12.45
C TYR A 368 -1.77 9.30 11.68
N LYS A 369 -1.59 10.12 10.63
CA LYS A 369 -0.30 10.22 9.93
C LYS A 369 0.81 10.70 10.88
N LYS A 370 0.53 11.69 11.73
CA LYS A 370 1.46 12.17 12.76
C LYS A 370 1.82 11.04 13.74
N SER A 371 0.84 10.24 14.16
CA SER A 371 1.03 9.07 15.02
C SER A 371 1.89 7.99 14.35
N GLN A 372 1.69 7.72 13.05
CA GLN A 372 2.57 6.82 12.28
C GLN A 372 4.00 7.34 12.21
N VAL A 373 4.18 8.64 11.95
CA VAL A 373 5.52 9.27 11.95
C VAL A 373 6.14 9.18 13.32
N ARG A 374 5.39 9.46 14.40
CA ARG A 374 5.87 9.36 15.78
C ARG A 374 6.24 7.93 16.16
N SER A 375 5.45 6.94 15.77
CA SER A 375 5.77 5.52 15.95
C SER A 375 7.04 5.12 15.19
N ALA A 376 7.18 5.57 13.94
CA ALA A 376 8.40 5.37 13.16
C ALA A 376 9.61 6.05 13.82
N MET A 377 9.47 7.29 14.34
CA MET A 377 10.53 7.98 15.09
C MET A 377 10.93 7.20 16.34
N LYS A 378 9.96 6.82 17.19
CA LYS A 378 10.20 6.02 18.40
C LYS A 378 10.95 4.74 18.08
N ARG A 379 10.58 4.05 17.01
CA ARG A 379 11.19 2.78 16.59
C ARG A 379 12.57 2.96 15.98
N VAL A 380 12.76 3.92 15.07
CA VAL A 380 14.04 4.11 14.38
C VAL A 380 15.09 4.70 15.33
N PHE A 381 14.70 5.68 16.16
CA PHE A 381 15.59 6.42 17.05
C PHE A 381 15.69 5.84 18.47
N TRP A 382 15.03 4.71 18.77
CA TRP A 382 14.88 4.20 20.15
C TRP A 382 16.20 4.19 20.95
N ALA A 383 17.30 3.76 20.33
CA ALA A 383 18.60 3.66 20.97
C ALA A 383 19.22 5.03 21.26
N LEU A 384 19.10 5.97 20.32
CA LEU A 384 19.60 7.34 20.48
C LEU A 384 18.80 8.13 21.51
N LEU A 385 17.48 7.97 21.52
CA LEU A 385 16.59 8.58 22.52
C LEU A 385 16.93 8.08 23.92
N LYS A 386 17.12 6.77 24.07
CA LYS A 386 17.56 6.16 25.33
C LYS A 386 18.94 6.67 25.75
N HIS A 387 19.89 6.81 24.83
CA HIS A 387 21.22 7.33 25.13
C HIS A 387 21.19 8.77 25.64
N LYS A 388 20.32 9.61 25.07
CA LYS A 388 20.15 11.03 25.45
C LYS A 388 19.12 11.27 26.56
N ASN A 389 18.49 10.22 27.10
CA ASN A 389 17.38 10.32 28.06
C ASN A 389 16.24 11.23 27.56
N ILE A 390 15.89 11.13 26.29
CA ILE A 390 14.79 11.87 25.68
C ILE A 390 13.56 10.98 25.66
N GLU A 391 12.51 11.38 26.38
CA GLU A 391 11.20 10.74 26.28
C GLU A 391 10.40 11.37 25.14
N LEU A 392 9.88 10.53 24.26
CA LEU A 392 8.88 10.92 23.26
C LEU A 392 7.52 10.52 23.82
N ASP A 393 6.68 11.50 24.15
CA ASP A 393 5.25 11.27 24.47
C ASP A 393 4.54 10.48 23.37
#